data_AF-A0A7S3WQS1-F1
#
_entry.id   AF-A0A7S3WQS1-F1
#
_cell.length_a   1.000
_cell.length_b   1.000
_cell.length_c   1.000
_cell.angle_alpha   90.00
_cell.angle_beta   90.00
_cell.angle_gamma   90.00
#
_symmetry.space_group_name_H-M   'P 1'
#
loop_
_entity.id
_entity.type
_entity.pdbx_description
1 polymer ?
#
loop_
_entity_poly.entity_id
_entity_poly.type
_entity_poly.pdbx_seq_one_letter_code
_entity_poly.pdbx_strand_id
1 'polypeptide(L)'
;AIAAATATAAAVALLGAFVFYLLRRRRRGRREASGEQVEPTNSEIHNKMLQAAGSLVGGLDAARVLFAAEGNRFAAAPRELVFGRPAQAALGIEHYMCVAPEVVPQGLLEGTAAIVREVTASSTDADRECLDYVLHAEAGSSERTYQGGLKRDCDACGRVLECRTVTNSSGKARGMRLEDFVSHPSARIANLTEAHVVALRLYTTQAYRSINNPLRDKERFERGEPHPLPVTVALLRDALGKLRAVEADRHSATPNKAVRRVELYRGMKDVTARGGTELAPMSTTSDLAVAMRYSASVKAVLLRLITDSFIERGPDISFLSAFPGEAEFLFPPLTYLQPTGHVETVVVEGLAYEVVDVRPRI
;
A
#
# COMPACT_ATOMS: atom_id res chain seq x y z
N ALA A 1 -33.15 -35.10 -16.85
CA ALA A 1 -33.60 -34.53 -15.56
C ALA A 1 -32.66 -33.44 -15.02
N ILE A 2 -31.34 -33.56 -15.14
CA ILE A 2 -30.38 -32.62 -14.52
C ILE A 2 -30.25 -31.27 -15.26
N ALA A 3 -30.39 -31.26 -16.59
CA ALA A 3 -30.30 -30.01 -17.39
C ALA A 3 -31.49 -29.05 -17.23
N ALA A 4 -32.66 -29.55 -16.80
CA ALA A 4 -33.84 -28.71 -16.58
C ALA A 4 -33.72 -27.90 -15.27
N ALA A 5 -33.14 -28.50 -14.22
CA ALA A 5 -33.01 -27.88 -12.90
C ALA A 5 -31.98 -26.72 -12.87
N THR A 6 -30.91 -26.80 -13.67
CA THR A 6 -29.89 -25.75 -13.76
C THR A 6 -30.40 -24.51 -14.52
N ALA A 7 -31.23 -24.69 -15.53
CA ALA A 7 -31.87 -23.60 -16.25
C ALA A 7 -32.89 -22.84 -15.38
N THR A 8 -33.65 -23.55 -14.53
CA THR A 8 -34.62 -22.92 -13.62
C THR A 8 -33.93 -22.11 -12.52
N ALA A 9 -32.82 -22.60 -11.97
CA ALA A 9 -32.06 -21.88 -10.95
C ALA A 9 -31.42 -20.59 -11.50
N ALA A 10 -30.88 -20.63 -12.72
CA ALA A 10 -30.32 -19.45 -13.38
C ALA A 10 -31.40 -18.39 -13.69
N ALA A 11 -32.58 -18.82 -14.12
CA ALA A 11 -33.71 -17.92 -14.38
C ALA A 11 -34.22 -17.23 -13.10
N VAL A 12 -34.31 -17.96 -11.99
CA VAL A 12 -34.71 -17.40 -10.68
C VAL A 12 -33.68 -16.41 -10.15
N ALA A 13 -32.38 -16.69 -10.33
CA ALA A 13 -31.31 -15.78 -9.91
C ALA A 13 -31.31 -14.46 -10.73
N LEU A 14 -31.53 -14.55 -12.05
CA LEU A 14 -31.66 -13.38 -12.92
C LEU A 14 -32.91 -12.55 -12.59
N LEU A 15 -34.03 -13.21 -12.29
CA LEU A 15 -35.25 -12.53 -11.86
C LEU A 15 -35.04 -11.80 -10.51
N GLY A 16 -34.35 -12.45 -9.56
CA GLY A 16 -34.01 -11.86 -8.26
C GLY A 16 -33.10 -10.64 -8.40
N ALA A 17 -32.08 -10.72 -9.26
CA ALA A 17 -31.18 -9.61 -9.55
C ALA A 17 -31.92 -8.43 -10.23
N PHE A 18 -32.84 -8.72 -11.14
CA PHE A 18 -33.64 -7.72 -11.84
C PHE A 18 -34.65 -7.01 -10.92
N VAL A 19 -35.31 -7.77 -10.04
CA VAL A 19 -36.21 -7.21 -9.02
C VAL A 19 -35.42 -6.37 -8.02
N PHE A 20 -34.24 -6.81 -7.59
CA PHE A 20 -33.35 -6.03 -6.73
C PHE A 20 -32.89 -4.71 -7.39
N TYR A 21 -32.54 -4.78 -8.69
CA TYR A 21 -32.18 -3.59 -9.47
C TYR A 21 -33.34 -2.59 -9.59
N LEU A 22 -34.56 -3.07 -9.87
CA LEU A 22 -35.76 -2.22 -9.94
C LEU A 22 -36.11 -1.60 -8.59
N LEU A 23 -36.04 -2.37 -7.50
CA LEU A 23 -36.27 -1.86 -6.13
C LEU A 23 -35.23 -0.80 -5.74
N ARG A 24 -33.96 -0.99 -6.11
CA ARG A 24 -32.89 -0.02 -5.86
C ARG A 24 -33.07 1.25 -6.69
N ARG A 25 -33.47 1.13 -7.96
CA ARG A 25 -33.77 2.29 -8.84
C ARG A 25 -34.98 3.07 -8.32
N ARG A 26 -36.00 2.39 -7.81
CA ARG A 26 -37.20 3.01 -7.21
C ARG A 26 -36.89 3.71 -5.88
N ARG A 27 -35.99 3.15 -5.05
CA ARG A 27 -35.47 3.81 -3.83
C ARG A 27 -34.61 5.03 -4.14
N ARG A 28 -33.80 4.98 -5.21
CA ARG A 28 -33.00 6.12 -5.68
C ARG A 28 -33.87 7.25 -6.22
N GLY A 29 -34.86 6.93 -7.06
CA GLY A 29 -35.82 7.92 -7.55
C GLY A 29 -36.69 8.54 -6.45
N ARG A 30 -36.99 7.81 -5.37
CA ARG A 30 -37.67 8.38 -4.19
C ARG A 30 -36.77 9.32 -3.38
N ARG A 31 -35.48 9.01 -3.23
CA ARG A 31 -34.49 9.89 -2.55
C ARG A 31 -34.16 11.15 -3.34
N GLU A 32 -34.22 11.10 -4.68
CA GLU A 32 -34.00 12.26 -5.55
C GLU A 32 -35.27 13.15 -5.65
N ALA A 33 -36.46 12.60 -5.39
CA ALA A 33 -37.74 13.34 -5.44
C ALA A 33 -38.16 13.94 -4.08
N SER A 34 -37.70 13.39 -2.95
CA SER A 34 -37.78 14.05 -1.65
C SER A 34 -36.55 14.94 -1.51
N GLY A 35 -36.68 16.26 -1.68
CA GLY A 35 -35.65 17.25 -1.36
C GLY A 35 -35.35 17.31 0.14
N GLU A 36 -35.00 16.17 0.73
CA GLU A 36 -34.59 16.01 2.11
C GLU A 36 -33.13 16.45 2.14
N GLN A 37 -32.89 17.69 2.57
CA GLN A 37 -31.56 18.14 2.95
C GLN A 37 -31.06 17.18 4.02
N VAL A 38 -30.12 16.30 3.63
CA VAL A 38 -29.40 15.45 4.56
C VAL A 38 -28.59 16.39 5.43
N GLU A 39 -29.07 16.68 6.64
CA GLU A 39 -28.22 17.28 7.67
C GLU A 39 -26.95 16.42 7.79
N PRO A 40 -25.75 17.03 7.79
CA PRO A 40 -24.52 16.27 7.89
C PRO A 40 -24.48 15.66 9.30
N THR A 41 -24.85 14.39 9.37
CA THR A 41 -24.56 13.57 10.55
C THR A 41 -23.05 13.44 10.59
N ASN A 42 -22.40 14.21 11.47
CA ASN A 42 -20.94 14.18 11.64
C ASN A 42 -20.51 12.79 12.12
N SER A 43 -20.23 11.91 11.17
CA SER A 43 -19.70 10.59 11.44
C SER A 43 -18.31 10.69 12.07
N GLU A 44 -17.89 9.63 12.76
CA GLU A 44 -16.54 9.57 13.34
C GLU A 44 -15.45 9.81 12.29
N ILE A 45 -15.62 9.27 11.08
CA ILE A 45 -14.67 9.45 9.99
C ILE A 45 -14.68 10.88 9.45
N HIS A 46 -15.85 11.54 9.36
CA HIS A 46 -15.93 12.95 8.97
C HIS A 46 -15.09 13.84 9.91
N ASN A 47 -15.23 13.65 11.22
CA ASN A 47 -14.47 14.42 12.22
C ASN A 47 -12.96 14.13 12.12
N LYS A 48 -12.55 12.86 11.94
CA LYS A 48 -11.15 12.48 11.72
C LYS A 48 -10.59 13.12 10.45
N MET A 49 -11.35 13.15 9.37
CA MET A 49 -10.92 13.75 8.10
C MET A 49 -10.82 15.28 8.17
N LEU A 50 -11.73 15.95 8.90
CA LEU A 50 -11.61 17.39 9.18
C LEU A 50 -10.33 17.71 9.95
N GLN A 51 -10.04 16.94 11.01
CA GLN A 51 -8.81 17.11 11.78
C GLN A 51 -7.56 16.85 10.91
N ALA A 52 -7.60 15.81 10.07
CA ALA A 52 -6.52 15.49 9.15
C ALA A 52 -6.32 16.57 8.08
N ALA A 53 -7.39 17.19 7.57
CA ALA A 53 -7.29 18.31 6.63
C ALA A 53 -6.65 19.55 7.29
N GLY A 54 -7.04 19.85 8.54
CA GLY A 54 -6.48 20.98 9.30
C GLY A 54 -4.98 20.86 9.60
N SER A 55 -4.39 19.66 9.55
CA SER A 55 -2.94 19.46 9.72
C SER A 55 -2.15 19.60 8.40
N LEU A 56 -2.84 19.78 7.26
CA LEU A 56 -2.23 19.98 5.95
C LEU A 56 -1.80 21.45 5.79
N VAL A 57 -0.51 21.67 5.58
CA VAL A 57 0.00 23.01 5.20
C VAL A 57 -0.64 23.42 3.86
N GLY A 58 -1.47 24.47 3.89
CA GLY A 58 -2.17 24.99 2.71
C GLY A 58 -3.49 24.29 2.36
N GLY A 59 -3.97 23.35 3.18
CA GLY A 59 -5.24 22.65 2.96
C GLY A 59 -5.20 21.60 1.83
N LEU A 60 -6.36 21.00 1.53
CA LEU A 60 -6.47 19.95 0.52
C LEU A 60 -6.32 20.48 -0.91
N ASP A 61 -6.72 21.71 -1.18
CA ASP A 61 -6.58 22.30 -2.53
C ASP A 61 -5.10 22.50 -2.93
N ALA A 62 -4.24 22.92 -2.00
CA ALA A 62 -2.80 22.96 -2.24
C ALA A 62 -2.25 21.55 -2.50
N ALA A 63 -2.71 20.54 -1.74
CA ALA A 63 -2.33 19.15 -1.95
C ALA A 63 -2.80 18.62 -3.31
N ARG A 64 -3.98 18.99 -3.81
CA ARG A 64 -4.43 18.61 -5.17
C ARG A 64 -3.45 19.10 -6.23
N VAL A 65 -2.99 20.35 -6.14
CA VAL A 65 -2.11 20.97 -7.13
C VAL A 65 -0.70 20.36 -7.08
N LEU A 66 -0.13 20.22 -5.88
CA LEU A 66 1.23 19.68 -5.67
C LEU A 66 1.37 18.21 -6.06
N PHE A 67 0.32 17.41 -5.89
CA PHE A 67 0.36 15.95 -6.09
C PHE A 67 -0.37 15.48 -7.36
N ALA A 68 -0.76 16.38 -8.25
CA ALA A 68 -1.38 16.05 -9.54
C ALA A 68 -0.40 15.47 -10.58
N ALA A 69 0.91 15.70 -10.42
CA ALA A 69 1.89 15.51 -11.51
C ALA A 69 2.72 14.21 -11.48
N GLU A 70 2.77 13.46 -10.37
CA GLU A 70 3.66 12.29 -10.25
C GLU A 70 2.95 11.05 -9.67
N GLY A 71 3.17 9.87 -10.27
CA GLY A 71 2.58 8.61 -9.81
C GLY A 71 2.94 8.30 -8.36
N ASN A 72 2.02 7.70 -7.61
CA ASN A 72 2.14 7.52 -6.16
C ASN A 72 1.92 6.06 -5.71
N ARG A 73 2.63 5.61 -4.67
CA ARG A 73 2.49 4.26 -4.07
C ARG A 73 1.15 4.03 -3.37
N PHE A 74 0.60 5.07 -2.74
CA PHE A 74 -0.70 4.99 -2.06
C PHE A 74 -1.87 5.07 -3.03
N ALA A 75 -1.71 5.75 -4.17
CA ALA A 75 -2.73 5.93 -5.20
C ALA A 75 -2.51 5.03 -6.41
N ALA A 76 -3.49 4.17 -6.71
CA ALA A 76 -3.54 3.50 -8.00
C ALA A 76 -3.95 4.52 -9.09
N ALA A 77 -3.26 4.50 -10.24
CA ALA A 77 -3.73 5.17 -11.44
C ALA A 77 -5.01 4.50 -11.98
N PRO A 78 -5.78 5.11 -12.90
CA PRO A 78 -7.12 4.66 -13.33
C PRO A 78 -7.17 3.33 -14.12
N ARG A 79 -6.13 2.49 -14.04
CA ARG A 79 -6.25 1.08 -14.41
C ARG A 79 -6.81 0.40 -13.18
N GLU A 80 -8.07 -0.01 -13.25
CA GLU A 80 -8.80 -0.73 -12.21
C GLU A 80 -7.85 -1.53 -11.31
N LEU A 81 -7.98 -1.39 -9.99
CA LEU A 81 -7.47 -2.43 -9.11
C LEU A 81 -8.00 -3.74 -9.67
N VAL A 82 -7.09 -4.53 -10.26
CA VAL A 82 -7.40 -5.87 -10.71
C VAL A 82 -7.48 -6.67 -9.43
N PHE A 83 -8.64 -6.58 -8.83
CA PHE A 83 -9.06 -7.38 -7.72
C PHE A 83 -9.14 -8.81 -8.21
N GLY A 84 -8.07 -9.55 -7.97
CA GLY A 84 -8.04 -10.97 -8.27
C GLY A 84 -9.09 -11.71 -7.46
N ARG A 85 -9.49 -12.88 -7.95
CA ARG A 85 -10.37 -13.81 -7.24
C ARG A 85 -9.57 -14.54 -6.14
N PRO A 86 -10.21 -15.06 -5.09
CA PRO A 86 -9.52 -15.89 -4.09
C PRO A 86 -8.67 -17.02 -4.69
N ALA A 87 -9.14 -17.63 -5.80
CA ALA A 87 -8.38 -18.63 -6.54
C ALA A 87 -7.03 -18.13 -7.08
N GLN A 88 -6.93 -16.83 -7.41
CA GLN A 88 -5.71 -16.21 -7.89
C GLN A 88 -4.68 -16.03 -6.77
N ALA A 89 -5.11 -15.71 -5.55
CA ALA A 89 -4.21 -15.65 -4.39
C ALA A 89 -3.62 -17.02 -4.04
N ALA A 90 -4.39 -18.10 -4.25
CA ALA A 90 -3.98 -19.46 -3.91
C ALA A 90 -2.81 -20.02 -4.76
N LEU A 91 -2.52 -19.43 -5.92
CA LEU A 91 -1.46 -19.90 -6.83
C LEU A 91 -0.05 -19.47 -6.42
N GLY A 92 0.08 -18.61 -5.40
CA GLY A 92 1.38 -18.07 -4.99
C GLY A 92 1.86 -16.94 -5.90
N ILE A 93 2.84 -16.17 -5.41
CA ILE A 93 3.36 -15.01 -6.15
C ILE A 93 4.24 -15.45 -7.33
N GLU A 94 4.89 -16.61 -7.19
CA GLU A 94 5.75 -17.25 -8.18
C GLU A 94 5.01 -17.49 -9.49
N HIS A 95 3.72 -17.84 -9.41
CA HIS A 95 2.85 -17.97 -10.58
C HIS A 95 2.80 -16.68 -11.41
N TYR A 96 2.69 -15.51 -10.77
CA TYR A 96 2.60 -14.21 -11.44
C TYR A 96 3.96 -13.64 -11.85
N MET A 97 5.06 -14.22 -11.36
CA MET A 97 6.39 -13.79 -11.75
C MET A 97 6.77 -14.31 -13.14
N CYS A 98 6.20 -15.42 -13.61
CA CYS A 98 6.49 -16.01 -14.93
C CYS A 98 7.99 -16.26 -15.15
N VAL A 99 8.67 -16.77 -14.13
CA VAL A 99 10.09 -17.13 -14.18
C VAL A 99 10.26 -18.63 -13.96
N ALA A 100 11.37 -19.18 -14.44
CA ALA A 100 11.70 -20.58 -14.18
C ALA A 100 11.84 -20.83 -12.67
N PRO A 101 11.44 -22.02 -12.15
CA PRO A 101 11.39 -22.30 -10.71
C PRO A 101 12.72 -22.09 -9.96
N GLU A 102 13.84 -22.16 -10.67
CA GLU A 102 15.20 -22.07 -10.12
C GLU A 102 15.67 -20.62 -9.95
N VAL A 103 15.09 -19.67 -10.69
CA VAL A 103 15.52 -18.26 -10.73
C VAL A 103 15.44 -17.63 -9.33
N VAL A 104 14.31 -17.83 -8.63
CA VAL A 104 14.10 -17.22 -7.31
C VAL A 104 14.98 -17.87 -6.25
N PRO A 105 15.00 -19.21 -6.06
CA PRO A 105 15.90 -19.85 -5.10
C PRO A 105 17.38 -19.49 -5.30
N GLN A 106 17.86 -19.45 -6.54
CA GLN A 106 19.24 -19.06 -6.83
C GLN A 106 19.49 -17.59 -6.44
N GLY A 107 18.58 -16.69 -6.81
CA GLY A 107 18.70 -15.28 -6.45
C GLY A 107 18.64 -15.04 -4.94
N LEU A 108 17.85 -15.81 -4.20
CA LEU A 108 17.79 -15.74 -2.73
C LEU A 108 19.13 -16.13 -2.08
N LEU A 109 19.86 -17.09 -2.65
CA LEU A 109 21.20 -17.46 -2.18
C LEU A 109 22.23 -16.35 -2.42
N GLU A 110 22.09 -15.61 -3.52
CA GLU A 110 22.97 -14.49 -3.88
C GLU A 110 22.65 -13.21 -3.09
N GLY A 111 21.42 -13.07 -2.57
CA GLY A 111 21.02 -11.97 -1.70
C GLY A 111 21.06 -10.61 -2.40
N THR A 112 21.76 -9.62 -1.80
CA THR A 112 21.86 -8.25 -2.33
C THR A 112 22.39 -8.22 -3.77
N ALA A 113 23.30 -9.13 -4.12
CA ALA A 113 23.85 -9.20 -5.47
C ALA A 113 22.78 -9.51 -6.53
N ALA A 114 21.74 -10.28 -6.20
CA ALA A 114 20.63 -10.53 -7.11
C ALA A 114 19.80 -9.27 -7.36
N ILE A 115 19.49 -8.49 -6.31
CA ILE A 115 18.78 -7.20 -6.45
C ILE A 115 19.56 -6.27 -7.38
N VAL A 116 20.88 -6.16 -7.17
CA VAL A 116 21.76 -5.33 -8.02
C VAL A 116 21.65 -5.76 -9.49
N ARG A 117 21.78 -7.06 -9.78
CA ARG A 117 21.68 -7.55 -11.16
C ARG A 117 20.32 -7.27 -11.78
N GLU A 118 19.23 -7.52 -11.04
CA GLU A 118 17.86 -7.29 -11.53
C GLU A 118 17.64 -5.82 -11.90
N VAL A 119 18.02 -4.90 -11.00
CA VAL A 119 17.88 -3.45 -11.20
C VAL A 119 18.78 -2.95 -12.33
N THR A 120 20.01 -3.46 -12.44
CA THR A 120 20.89 -3.08 -13.55
C THR A 120 20.35 -3.54 -14.90
N ALA A 121 19.81 -4.76 -14.99
CA ALA A 121 19.40 -5.38 -16.24
C ALA A 121 18.05 -4.90 -16.78
N SER A 122 17.08 -4.62 -15.90
CA SER A 122 15.67 -4.52 -16.29
C SER A 122 14.97 -3.22 -15.88
N SER A 123 15.65 -2.37 -15.11
CA SER A 123 15.01 -1.21 -14.45
C SER A 123 15.48 0.14 -15.02
N THR A 124 14.78 1.20 -14.64
CA THR A 124 15.01 2.56 -15.14
C THR A 124 16.23 3.22 -14.47
N ASP A 125 16.73 4.32 -15.03
CA ASP A 125 17.78 5.13 -14.39
C ASP A 125 17.37 5.63 -12.99
N ALA A 126 16.07 5.89 -12.80
CA ALA A 126 15.52 6.24 -11.50
C ALA A 126 15.63 5.09 -10.50
N ASP A 127 15.40 3.85 -10.94
CA ASP A 127 15.52 2.67 -10.09
C ASP A 127 16.97 2.39 -9.70
N ARG A 128 17.91 2.55 -10.65
CA ARG A 128 19.35 2.42 -10.37
C ARG A 128 19.82 3.46 -9.37
N GLU A 129 19.38 4.71 -9.51
CA GLU A 129 19.72 5.74 -8.52
C GLU A 129 19.05 5.49 -7.16
N CYS A 130 17.83 4.99 -7.14
CA CYS A 130 17.19 4.62 -5.89
C CYS A 130 17.94 3.50 -5.18
N LEU A 131 18.43 2.50 -5.93
CA LEU A 131 19.25 1.43 -5.39
C LEU A 131 20.61 1.95 -4.89
N ASP A 132 21.30 2.80 -5.66
CA ASP A 132 22.57 3.42 -5.27
C ASP A 132 22.43 4.18 -3.94
N TYR A 133 21.35 4.96 -3.79
CA TYR A 133 21.03 5.63 -2.53
C TYR A 133 20.88 4.64 -1.37
N VAL A 134 20.13 3.55 -1.57
CA VAL A 134 19.89 2.54 -0.54
C VAL A 134 21.19 1.83 -0.12
N LEU A 135 22.07 1.54 -1.07
CA LEU A 135 23.30 0.80 -0.82
C LEU A 135 24.42 1.66 -0.22
N HIS A 136 24.53 2.92 -0.62
CA HIS A 136 25.76 3.69 -0.42
C HIS A 136 25.59 5.05 0.27
N ALA A 137 24.40 5.66 0.18
CA ALA A 137 24.19 7.00 0.72
C ALA A 137 23.90 7.00 2.23
N GLU A 138 24.17 8.15 2.87
CA GLU A 138 23.63 8.40 4.21
C GLU A 138 22.18 8.87 4.12
N ALA A 139 21.35 8.42 5.05
CA ALA A 139 19.97 8.87 5.21
C ALA A 139 19.93 10.41 5.26
N GLY A 140 19.10 11.01 4.41
CA GLY A 140 18.96 12.47 4.31
C GLY A 140 20.02 13.22 3.50
N SER A 141 21.03 12.53 2.93
CA SER A 141 22.12 13.17 2.17
C SER A 141 21.77 13.58 0.73
N SER A 142 20.65 13.07 0.19
CA SER A 142 20.24 13.34 -1.19
C SER A 142 19.44 14.63 -1.28
N GLU A 143 19.82 15.53 -2.19
CA GLU A 143 19.07 16.75 -2.50
C GLU A 143 17.87 16.52 -3.44
N ARG A 144 17.68 15.27 -3.92
CA ARG A 144 16.54 14.93 -4.77
C ARG A 144 15.25 15.01 -3.96
N THR A 145 14.28 15.71 -4.54
CA THR A 145 12.91 15.79 -4.04
C THR A 145 12.02 14.85 -4.83
N TYR A 146 10.99 14.36 -4.16
CA TYR A 146 9.98 13.45 -4.70
C TYR A 146 8.58 14.05 -4.43
N GLN A 147 7.55 13.22 -4.35
CA GLN A 147 6.15 13.65 -4.28
C GLN A 147 5.96 14.78 -3.25
N GLY A 148 5.44 15.92 -3.69
CA GLY A 148 5.19 17.08 -2.83
C GLY A 148 6.44 17.77 -2.27
N GLY A 149 7.60 17.59 -2.90
CA GLY A 149 8.86 18.21 -2.48
C GLY A 149 9.60 17.44 -1.38
N LEU A 150 9.13 16.24 -1.00
CA LEU A 150 9.72 15.46 0.08
C LEU A 150 11.12 14.95 -0.30
N LYS A 151 12.08 15.11 0.62
CA LYS A 151 13.40 14.49 0.55
C LYS A 151 13.40 13.15 1.30
N ARG A 152 14.15 12.18 0.80
CA ARG A 152 14.29 10.88 1.46
C ARG A 152 14.90 11.04 2.85
N ASP A 153 14.33 10.33 3.83
CA ASP A 153 14.72 10.28 5.23
C ASP A 153 14.69 11.65 5.97
N CYS A 154 13.98 12.62 5.40
CA CYS A 154 13.80 13.96 5.96
C CYS A 154 12.35 14.24 6.38
N ASP A 155 12.18 15.28 7.20
CA ASP A 155 10.90 15.90 7.51
C ASP A 155 10.38 16.76 6.34
N ALA A 156 9.18 17.33 6.48
CA ALA A 156 8.57 18.20 5.48
C ALA A 156 9.36 19.51 5.23
N CYS A 157 10.29 19.88 6.11
CA CYS A 157 11.18 21.03 5.96
C CYS A 157 12.53 20.64 5.33
N GLY A 158 12.71 19.38 4.94
CA GLY A 158 13.95 18.86 4.34
C GLY A 158 15.07 18.55 5.34
N ARG A 159 14.79 18.56 6.65
CA ARG A 159 15.76 18.22 7.70
C ARG A 159 15.76 16.72 7.95
N VAL A 160 16.94 16.11 8.09
CA VAL A 160 17.07 14.67 8.38
C VAL A 160 16.35 14.35 9.69
N LEU A 161 15.54 13.29 9.67
CA LEU A 161 14.79 12.88 10.86
C LEU A 161 15.73 12.34 11.95
N GLU A 162 15.41 12.59 13.21
CA GLU A 162 16.21 12.10 14.34
C GLU A 162 16.34 10.57 14.33
N CYS A 163 15.24 9.86 14.03
CA CYS A 163 15.20 8.41 13.84
C CYS A 163 15.95 7.90 12.59
N ARG A 164 16.63 8.80 11.87
CA ARG A 164 17.50 8.55 10.73
C ARG A 164 18.93 8.97 10.99
N THR A 165 19.26 9.27 12.24
CA THR A 165 20.61 9.62 12.65
C THR A 165 21.18 8.60 13.63
N VAL A 166 22.50 8.44 13.58
CA VAL A 166 23.28 7.66 14.54
C VAL A 166 24.54 8.43 14.91
N THR A 167 25.07 8.13 16.09
CA THR A 167 26.35 8.68 16.54
C THR A 167 27.49 7.83 15.99
N ASN A 168 28.41 8.44 15.24
CA ASN A 168 29.59 7.75 14.73
C ASN A 168 30.63 7.53 15.84
N SER A 169 31.74 6.85 15.50
CA SER A 169 32.84 6.56 16.43
C SER A 169 33.54 7.81 17.01
N SER A 170 33.40 8.98 16.37
CA SER A 170 33.93 10.26 16.86
C SER A 170 32.93 11.06 17.71
N GLY A 171 31.76 10.49 18.02
CA GLY A 171 30.73 11.17 18.82
C GLY A 171 29.86 12.16 18.05
N LYS A 172 30.02 12.25 16.72
CA LYS A 172 29.24 13.15 15.85
C LYS A 172 28.03 12.44 15.26
N ALA A 173 26.89 13.13 15.25
CA ALA A 173 25.69 12.65 14.56
C ALA A 173 25.91 12.62 13.03
N ARG A 174 25.52 11.51 12.40
CA ARG A 174 25.48 11.31 10.95
C ARG A 174 24.17 10.64 10.53
N GLY A 175 23.84 10.66 9.25
CA GLY A 175 22.72 9.88 8.72
C GLY A 175 23.01 8.38 8.81
N MET A 176 21.97 7.57 8.98
CA MET A 176 22.06 6.11 8.93
C MET A 176 22.54 5.62 7.55
N ARG A 177 23.39 4.61 7.52
CA ARG A 177 23.81 3.86 6.34
C ARG A 177 23.15 2.48 6.36
N LEU A 178 23.29 1.70 5.28
CA LEU A 178 22.70 0.37 5.17
C LEU A 178 22.98 -0.52 6.39
N GLU A 179 24.23 -0.54 6.88
CA GLU A 179 24.64 -1.31 8.06
C GLU A 179 23.85 -0.95 9.34
N ASP A 180 23.46 0.31 9.49
CA ASP A 180 22.67 0.77 10.64
C ASP A 180 21.22 0.29 10.54
N PHE A 181 20.66 0.28 9.33
CA PHE A 181 19.32 -0.27 9.08
C PHE A 181 19.29 -1.79 9.29
N VAL A 182 20.33 -2.50 8.86
CA VAL A 182 20.51 -3.94 9.14
C VAL A 182 20.67 -4.20 10.64
N SER A 183 21.37 -3.31 11.34
CA SER A 183 21.56 -3.39 12.79
C SER A 183 20.37 -2.91 13.61
N HIS A 184 19.32 -2.36 12.98
CA HIS A 184 18.16 -1.82 13.69
C HIS A 184 17.48 -2.91 14.54
N PRO A 185 17.04 -2.61 15.78
CA PRO A 185 16.41 -3.61 16.66
C PRO A 185 15.29 -4.40 15.98
N SER A 186 14.38 -3.73 15.26
CA SER A 186 13.32 -4.40 14.52
C SER A 186 13.83 -5.34 13.42
N ALA A 187 14.91 -5.00 12.72
CA ALA A 187 15.51 -5.87 11.70
C ALA A 187 16.11 -7.13 12.33
N ARG A 188 16.76 -6.97 13.50
CA ARG A 188 17.33 -8.09 14.28
C ARG A 188 16.23 -9.00 14.85
N ILE A 189 15.18 -8.44 15.43
CA ILE A 189 14.02 -9.21 15.96
C ILE A 189 13.38 -10.05 14.85
N ALA A 190 13.21 -9.47 13.66
CA ALA A 190 12.66 -10.17 12.50
C ALA A 190 13.67 -11.08 11.78
N ASN A 191 14.94 -11.12 12.21
CA ASN A 191 16.00 -11.85 11.52
C ASN A 191 16.07 -11.50 10.02
N LEU A 192 16.03 -10.20 9.71
CA LEU A 192 16.17 -9.70 8.35
C LEU A 192 17.64 -9.80 7.92
N THR A 193 17.86 -10.25 6.68
CA THR A 193 19.16 -10.19 6.03
C THR A 193 19.36 -8.78 5.45
N GLU A 194 20.59 -8.46 5.05
CA GLU A 194 20.86 -7.23 4.30
C GLU A 194 19.96 -7.14 3.05
N ALA A 195 19.79 -8.24 2.31
CA ALA A 195 18.95 -8.28 1.12
C ALA A 195 17.48 -7.92 1.41
N HIS A 196 16.92 -8.37 2.56
CA HIS A 196 15.58 -7.96 2.99
C HIS A 196 15.50 -6.45 3.26
N VAL A 197 16.50 -5.91 3.93
CA VAL A 197 16.58 -4.47 4.23
C VAL A 197 16.67 -3.67 2.93
N VAL A 198 17.53 -4.07 2.00
CA VAL A 198 17.67 -3.43 0.68
C VAL A 198 16.36 -3.48 -0.09
N ALA A 199 15.71 -4.64 -0.18
CA ALA A 199 14.45 -4.80 -0.91
C ALA A 199 13.34 -3.92 -0.32
N LEU A 200 13.17 -3.91 1.00
CA LEU A 200 12.17 -3.06 1.69
C LEU A 200 12.46 -1.57 1.53
N ARG A 201 13.72 -1.14 1.71
CA ARG A 201 14.10 0.27 1.51
C ARG A 201 13.86 0.69 0.06
N LEU A 202 14.30 -0.12 -0.90
CA LEU A 202 14.12 0.13 -2.34
C LEU A 202 12.64 0.26 -2.70
N TYR A 203 11.78 -0.62 -2.18
CA TYR A 203 10.34 -0.56 -2.41
C TYR A 203 9.73 0.78 -1.97
N THR A 204 10.26 1.44 -0.95
CA THR A 204 9.72 2.74 -0.51
C THR A 204 10.17 3.93 -1.35
N THR A 205 11.07 3.72 -2.31
CA THR A 205 11.51 4.74 -3.28
C THR A 205 10.66 4.70 -4.55
N GLN A 206 11.01 5.48 -5.59
CA GLN A 206 10.30 5.42 -6.88
C GLN A 206 10.35 4.05 -7.58
N ALA A 207 11.26 3.16 -7.15
CA ALA A 207 11.36 1.79 -7.66
C ALA A 207 10.13 0.91 -7.37
N TYR A 208 9.21 1.33 -6.48
CA TYR A 208 7.94 0.64 -6.28
C TYR A 208 7.17 0.42 -7.57
N ARG A 209 7.32 1.31 -8.58
CA ARG A 209 6.62 1.19 -9.87
C ARG A 209 7.11 -0.01 -10.65
N SER A 210 8.42 -0.20 -10.74
CA SER A 210 9.06 -1.32 -11.43
C SER A 210 8.83 -2.66 -10.70
N ILE A 211 8.51 -2.60 -9.41
CA ILE A 211 8.10 -3.76 -8.60
C ILE A 211 6.60 -4.07 -8.79
N ASN A 212 5.73 -3.06 -8.69
CA ASN A 212 4.28 -3.29 -8.61
C ASN A 212 3.61 -3.38 -9.98
N ASN A 213 4.03 -2.56 -10.94
CA ASN A 213 3.34 -2.48 -12.23
C ASN A 213 3.39 -3.81 -13.01
N PRO A 214 4.52 -4.53 -13.07
CA PRO A 214 4.56 -5.80 -13.79
C PRO A 214 3.74 -6.92 -13.13
N LEU A 215 3.43 -6.81 -11.82
CA LEU A 215 2.49 -7.72 -11.14
C LEU A 215 1.03 -7.37 -11.42
N ARG A 216 0.74 -6.10 -11.75
CA ARG A 216 -0.60 -5.60 -12.09
C ARG A 216 -0.90 -5.69 -13.59
N ASP A 217 0.12 -5.93 -14.41
CA ASP A 217 0.01 -6.05 -15.86
C ASP A 217 -0.48 -7.44 -16.25
N LYS A 218 -1.79 -7.54 -16.53
CA LYS A 218 -2.41 -8.78 -17.02
C LYS A 218 -1.87 -9.22 -18.37
N GLU A 219 -1.59 -8.28 -19.26
CA GLU A 219 -1.16 -8.62 -20.61
C GLU A 219 0.25 -9.22 -20.59
N ARG A 220 1.14 -8.67 -19.75
CA ARG A 220 2.47 -9.24 -19.47
C ARG A 220 2.35 -10.68 -18.99
N PHE A 221 1.48 -10.91 -18.02
CA PHE A 221 1.22 -12.24 -17.47
C PHE A 221 0.66 -13.21 -18.53
N GLU A 222 -0.32 -12.78 -19.32
CA GLU A 222 -0.93 -13.59 -20.40
C GLU A 222 0.08 -13.94 -21.50
N ARG A 223 1.05 -13.06 -21.78
CA ARG A 223 2.16 -13.33 -22.71
C ARG A 223 3.25 -14.23 -22.10
N GLY A 224 3.18 -14.54 -20.80
CA GLY A 224 4.19 -15.33 -20.10
C GLY A 224 5.55 -14.63 -20.01
N GLU A 225 5.58 -13.30 -20.15
CA GLU A 225 6.81 -12.51 -20.04
C GLU A 225 7.30 -12.53 -18.59
N PRO A 226 8.61 -12.64 -18.32
CA PRO A 226 9.13 -12.69 -16.95
C PRO A 226 9.00 -11.35 -16.22
N HIS A 227 8.87 -11.40 -14.90
CA HIS A 227 8.92 -10.20 -14.06
C HIS A 227 10.35 -9.64 -14.12
N PRO A 228 10.55 -8.31 -14.16
CA PRO A 228 11.90 -7.74 -14.20
C PRO A 228 12.68 -7.91 -12.89
N LEU A 229 11.97 -7.88 -11.76
CA LEU A 229 12.53 -7.93 -10.39
C LEU A 229 12.01 -9.11 -9.52
N PRO A 230 12.04 -10.37 -9.98
CA PRO A 230 11.40 -11.51 -9.32
C PRO A 230 11.99 -11.84 -7.94
N VAL A 231 13.32 -11.80 -7.80
CA VAL A 231 14.03 -12.05 -6.53
C VAL A 231 13.74 -10.93 -5.56
N THR A 232 13.74 -9.67 -6.01
CA THR A 232 13.35 -8.52 -5.18
C THR A 232 11.93 -8.67 -4.64
N VAL A 233 10.97 -9.10 -5.46
CA VAL A 233 9.59 -9.39 -5.03
C VAL A 233 9.55 -10.53 -4.01
N ALA A 234 10.31 -11.60 -4.22
CA ALA A 234 10.39 -12.73 -3.29
C ALA A 234 10.98 -12.31 -1.93
N LEU A 235 12.05 -11.52 -1.93
CA LEU A 235 12.67 -10.96 -0.72
C LEU A 235 11.70 -10.03 0.04
N LEU A 236 10.93 -9.21 -0.66
CA LEU A 236 9.88 -8.39 -0.04
C LEU A 236 8.84 -9.26 0.65
N ARG A 237 8.33 -10.30 -0.03
CA ARG A 237 7.35 -11.22 0.54
C ARG A 237 7.90 -11.92 1.80
N ASP A 238 9.12 -12.44 1.74
CA ASP A 238 9.75 -13.11 2.89
C ASP A 238 9.95 -12.15 4.07
N ALA A 239 10.48 -10.95 3.80
CA ALA A 239 10.71 -9.93 4.82
C ALA A 239 9.42 -9.48 5.52
N LEU A 240 8.32 -9.31 4.77
CA LEU A 240 7.02 -8.94 5.34
C LEU A 240 6.44 -10.03 6.24
N GLY A 241 6.67 -11.31 5.92
CA GLY A 241 6.33 -12.43 6.79
C GLY A 241 7.13 -12.40 8.10
N LYS A 242 8.44 -12.17 8.00
CA LYS A 242 9.36 -12.08 9.15
C LYS A 242 9.08 -10.91 10.09
N LEU A 243 8.74 -9.74 9.54
CA LEU A 243 8.46 -8.53 10.30
C LEU A 243 7.26 -8.66 11.25
N ARG A 244 6.41 -9.67 11.09
CA ARG A 244 5.35 -10.00 12.06
C ARG A 244 5.90 -10.33 13.45
N ALA A 245 7.14 -10.82 13.54
CA ALA A 245 7.83 -11.05 14.80
C ALA A 245 8.04 -9.75 15.60
N VAL A 246 8.22 -8.60 14.93
CA VAL A 246 8.42 -7.29 15.59
C VAL A 246 7.14 -6.84 16.30
N GLU A 247 6.00 -6.97 15.63
CA GLU A 247 4.72 -6.66 16.25
C GLU A 247 4.42 -7.64 17.39
N ALA A 248 4.67 -8.94 17.19
CA ALA A 248 4.54 -9.94 18.24
C ALA A 248 5.42 -9.66 19.49
N ASP A 249 6.66 -9.22 19.30
CA ASP A 249 7.56 -8.85 20.40
C ASP A 249 7.06 -7.62 21.16
N ARG A 250 6.63 -6.58 20.43
CA ARG A 250 5.97 -5.39 21.01
C ARG A 250 4.71 -5.78 21.81
N HIS A 251 4.01 -6.83 21.40
CA HIS A 251 2.85 -7.37 22.09
C HIS A 251 3.21 -8.11 23.37
N SER A 252 4.26 -8.91 23.38
CA SER A 252 4.76 -9.54 24.61
C SER A 252 5.13 -8.51 25.67
N ALA A 253 5.63 -7.34 25.26
CA ALA A 253 5.89 -6.22 26.15
C ALA A 253 4.62 -5.47 26.61
N THR A 254 3.54 -5.46 25.81
CA THR A 254 2.25 -4.81 26.14
C THR A 254 1.04 -5.58 25.61
N PRO A 255 0.57 -6.64 26.32
CA PRO A 255 -0.44 -7.57 25.81
C PRO A 255 -1.77 -6.93 25.38
N ASN A 256 -2.22 -5.89 26.10
CA ASN A 256 -3.47 -5.18 25.81
C ASN A 256 -3.43 -4.31 24.53
N LYS A 257 -2.24 -4.09 23.92
CA LYS A 257 -2.12 -3.37 22.63
C LYS A 257 -2.17 -4.31 21.41
N ALA A 258 -2.11 -5.63 21.60
CA ALA A 258 -1.97 -6.62 20.51
C ALA A 258 -3.24 -6.88 19.70
N VAL A 259 -4.37 -6.89 20.39
CA VAL A 259 -5.72 -7.04 19.82
C VAL A 259 -6.32 -5.67 19.50
N ARG A 260 -5.50 -4.62 19.49
CA ARG A 260 -5.99 -3.28 19.18
C ARG A 260 -6.33 -3.23 17.71
N ARG A 261 -7.61 -2.98 17.44
CA ARG A 261 -8.07 -2.57 16.11
C ARG A 261 -7.29 -1.35 15.64
N VAL A 262 -6.69 -1.46 14.46
CA VAL A 262 -6.02 -0.35 13.77
C VAL A 262 -6.68 -0.18 12.42
N GLU A 263 -7.05 1.07 12.13
CA GLU A 263 -7.58 1.50 10.84
C GLU A 263 -6.40 2.01 9.99
N LEU A 264 -6.18 1.37 8.85
CA LEU A 264 -5.17 1.78 7.88
C LEU A 264 -5.88 2.32 6.65
N TYR A 265 -5.25 3.26 5.97
CA TYR A 265 -5.85 4.00 4.87
C TYR A 265 -5.04 3.85 3.59
N ARG A 266 -5.74 3.73 2.47
CA ARG A 266 -5.16 3.81 1.13
C ARG A 266 -6.02 4.71 0.26
N GLY A 267 -5.44 5.85 -0.14
CA GLY A 267 -6.11 6.82 -0.99
C GLY A 267 -5.95 6.49 -2.45
N MET A 268 -7.04 6.44 -3.21
CA MET A 268 -7.05 6.14 -4.65
C MET A 268 -7.69 7.28 -5.42
N LYS A 269 -7.22 7.50 -6.65
CA LYS A 269 -7.70 8.55 -7.54
C LYS A 269 -8.53 7.95 -8.67
N ASP A 270 -9.69 8.54 -8.94
CA ASP A 270 -10.48 8.30 -10.15
C ASP A 270 -10.86 6.83 -10.41
N VAL A 271 -11.03 6.05 -9.34
CA VAL A 271 -11.44 4.64 -9.38
C VAL A 271 -12.67 4.40 -8.51
N THR A 272 -13.32 3.26 -8.69
CA THR A 272 -14.30 2.73 -7.72
C THR A 272 -13.73 1.48 -7.08
N ALA A 273 -13.86 1.30 -5.77
CA ALA A 273 -13.38 0.10 -5.11
C ALA A 273 -14.49 -0.79 -4.58
N ARG A 274 -14.38 -2.09 -4.89
CA ARG A 274 -15.33 -3.12 -4.46
C ARG A 274 -14.64 -4.31 -3.79
N GLY A 275 -13.40 -4.11 -3.33
CA GLY A 275 -12.52 -5.13 -2.77
C GLY A 275 -12.07 -6.21 -3.77
N GLY A 276 -11.23 -7.12 -3.28
CA GLY A 276 -10.65 -8.28 -3.95
C GLY A 276 -9.12 -8.37 -3.82
N THR A 277 -8.45 -9.21 -4.61
CA THR A 277 -7.02 -9.49 -4.42
C THR A 277 -6.12 -8.45 -5.09
N GLU A 278 -5.28 -7.75 -4.33
CA GLU A 278 -4.20 -6.93 -4.88
C GLU A 278 -2.99 -7.82 -5.21
N LEU A 279 -2.54 -7.79 -6.47
CA LEU A 279 -1.48 -8.69 -6.96
C LEU A 279 -0.08 -8.26 -6.52
N ALA A 280 0.12 -6.96 -6.26
CA ALA A 280 1.39 -6.39 -5.85
C ALA A 280 1.46 -6.18 -4.33
N PRO A 281 2.64 -5.89 -3.75
CA PRO A 281 2.70 -5.29 -2.41
C PRO A 281 1.82 -4.03 -2.34
N MET A 282 1.12 -3.86 -1.22
CA MET A 282 0.12 -2.80 -1.06
C MET A 282 0.46 -1.88 0.11
N SER A 283 0.92 -0.68 -0.23
CA SER A 283 1.18 0.38 0.74
C SER A 283 -0.12 0.94 1.34
N THR A 284 -0.16 1.06 2.65
CA THR A 284 -1.22 1.72 3.41
C THR A 284 -0.59 2.61 4.47
N THR A 285 -1.34 3.54 5.03
CA THR A 285 -0.83 4.45 6.07
C THR A 285 -1.77 4.49 7.26
N SER A 286 -1.24 4.63 8.48
CA SER A 286 -2.04 4.96 9.65
C SER A 286 -2.35 6.46 9.77
N ASP A 287 -1.72 7.30 8.96
CA ASP A 287 -1.96 8.74 8.90
C ASP A 287 -3.00 9.07 7.81
N LEU A 288 -4.20 9.43 8.25
CA LEU A 288 -5.29 9.79 7.36
C LEU A 288 -4.97 11.02 6.49
N ALA A 289 -4.18 11.96 7.00
CA ALA A 289 -3.76 13.14 6.25
C ALA A 289 -2.88 12.75 5.05
N VAL A 290 -2.00 11.76 5.24
CA VAL A 290 -1.19 11.18 4.15
C VAL A 290 -2.10 10.55 3.09
N ALA A 291 -3.07 9.71 3.48
CA ALA A 291 -3.99 9.08 2.53
C ALA A 291 -4.87 10.10 1.77
N MET A 292 -5.32 11.16 2.45
CA MET A 292 -6.11 12.24 1.85
C MET A 292 -5.29 13.06 0.86
N ARG A 293 -4.06 13.48 1.22
CA ARG A 293 -3.12 14.13 0.29
C ARG A 293 -2.97 13.32 -1.00
N TYR A 294 -2.88 12.00 -0.86
CA TYR A 294 -2.63 11.10 -1.96
C TYR A 294 -3.85 10.74 -2.82
N SER A 295 -5.07 10.90 -2.32
CA SER A 295 -6.32 10.66 -3.07
C SER A 295 -6.96 11.93 -3.61
N ALA A 296 -6.47 13.10 -3.23
CA ALA A 296 -7.01 14.40 -3.60
C ALA A 296 -7.16 14.52 -5.14
N SER A 297 -8.40 14.37 -5.60
CA SER A 297 -8.79 14.27 -7.02
C SER A 297 -10.26 14.68 -7.16
N VAL A 298 -10.85 14.61 -8.37
CA VAL A 298 -12.28 14.89 -8.55
C VAL A 298 -13.13 13.75 -8.01
N LYS A 299 -12.64 12.51 -8.09
CA LYS A 299 -13.25 11.32 -7.48
C LYS A 299 -12.23 10.64 -6.56
N ALA A 300 -12.25 11.02 -5.30
CA ALA A 300 -11.36 10.45 -4.30
C ALA A 300 -12.01 9.23 -3.62
N VAL A 301 -11.31 8.11 -3.57
CA VAL A 301 -11.72 6.94 -2.79
C VAL A 301 -10.71 6.69 -1.69
N LEU A 302 -11.18 6.47 -0.47
CA LEU A 302 -10.35 6.05 0.66
C LEU A 302 -10.75 4.62 1.03
N LEU A 303 -9.85 3.66 0.80
CA LEU A 303 -9.99 2.35 1.42
C LEU A 303 -9.60 2.47 2.88
N ARG A 304 -10.53 2.15 3.78
CA ARG A 304 -10.25 1.98 5.21
C ARG A 304 -10.16 0.49 5.51
N LEU A 305 -8.93 0.03 5.73
CA LEU A 305 -8.63 -1.34 6.09
C LEU A 305 -8.79 -1.50 7.60
N ILE A 306 -9.74 -2.33 8.00
CA ILE A 306 -10.01 -2.66 9.40
C ILE A 306 -9.16 -3.88 9.76
N THR A 307 -8.18 -3.71 10.66
CA THR A 307 -7.32 -4.79 11.15
C THR A 307 -7.53 -4.96 12.65
N ASP A 308 -8.09 -6.08 13.08
CA ASP A 308 -8.43 -6.38 14.47
C ASP A 308 -7.25 -6.99 15.24
N SER A 309 -6.22 -7.47 14.52
CA SER A 309 -4.95 -7.93 15.13
C SER A 309 -3.76 -7.69 14.20
N PHE A 310 -2.54 -7.78 14.75
CA PHE A 310 -1.31 -7.74 13.95
C PHE A 310 -1.15 -8.93 12.99
N ILE A 311 -1.86 -10.04 13.22
CA ILE A 311 -1.78 -11.25 12.39
C ILE A 311 -2.38 -10.99 10.99
N GLU A 312 -3.38 -10.13 10.88
CA GLU A 312 -3.98 -9.78 9.59
C GLU A 312 -3.52 -8.41 9.07
N ARG A 313 -2.59 -7.77 9.77
CA ARG A 313 -2.04 -6.45 9.42
C ARG A 313 -0.74 -6.62 8.64
N GLY A 314 -0.54 -5.82 7.60
CA GLY A 314 0.81 -5.62 7.06
C GLY A 314 1.72 -5.04 8.16
N PRO A 315 3.00 -5.40 8.23
CA PRO A 315 3.90 -4.81 9.23
C PRO A 315 4.11 -3.29 8.99
N ASP A 316 4.36 -2.56 10.08
CA ASP A 316 4.89 -1.20 10.03
C ASP A 316 6.33 -1.22 9.49
N ILE A 317 6.54 -0.58 8.35
CA ILE A 317 7.86 -0.51 7.70
C ILE A 317 8.46 0.90 7.78
N SER A 318 7.89 1.79 8.59
CA SER A 318 8.35 3.18 8.73
C SER A 318 9.81 3.28 9.13
N PHE A 319 10.36 2.30 9.87
CA PHE A 319 11.78 2.29 10.26
C PHE A 319 12.73 1.97 9.10
N LEU A 320 12.25 1.35 8.02
CA LEU A 320 13.00 1.08 6.80
C LEU A 320 12.65 2.06 5.68
N SER A 321 11.44 2.62 5.67
CA SER A 321 10.99 3.54 4.63
C SER A 321 11.96 4.70 4.41
N ALA A 322 12.23 5.02 3.15
CA ALA A 322 12.89 6.24 2.73
C ALA A 322 11.99 7.48 2.93
N PHE A 323 10.71 7.30 3.27
CA PHE A 323 9.78 8.36 3.65
C PHE A 323 9.07 7.98 4.96
N PRO A 324 9.75 8.13 6.12
CA PRO A 324 9.25 7.60 7.39
C PRO A 324 7.99 8.31 7.88
N GLY A 325 7.87 9.61 7.55
CA GLY A 325 6.70 10.43 7.89
C GLY A 325 5.41 9.99 7.22
N GLU A 326 5.45 9.05 6.28
CA GLU A 326 4.24 8.51 5.65
C GLU A 326 3.58 7.39 6.47
N ALA A 327 4.17 6.99 7.59
CA ALA A 327 3.64 6.01 8.53
C ALA A 327 3.13 4.73 7.84
N GLU A 328 3.99 4.15 6.99
CA GLU A 328 3.59 3.12 6.05
C GLU A 328 3.50 1.73 6.70
N PHE A 329 2.36 1.08 6.46
CA PHE A 329 2.11 -0.33 6.68
C PHE A 329 2.02 -1.02 5.33
N LEU A 330 2.86 -2.04 5.11
CA LEU A 330 2.96 -2.72 3.82
C LEU A 330 2.34 -4.11 3.88
N PHE A 331 1.31 -4.34 3.08
CA PHE A 331 0.74 -5.67 2.91
C PHE A 331 1.48 -6.45 1.82
N PRO A 332 1.67 -7.77 1.98
CA PRO A 332 2.33 -8.57 0.97
C PRO A 332 1.50 -8.69 -0.31
N PRO A 333 2.13 -9.10 -1.43
CA PRO A 333 1.41 -9.47 -2.65
C PRO A 333 0.30 -10.47 -2.37
N LEU A 334 -0.75 -10.43 -3.19
CA LEU A 334 -1.90 -11.33 -3.14
C LEU A 334 -2.80 -11.17 -1.91
N THR A 335 -2.70 -10.05 -1.20
CA THR A 335 -3.63 -9.72 -0.10
C THR A 335 -5.04 -9.53 -0.66
N TYR A 336 -6.00 -10.31 -0.14
CA TYR A 336 -7.41 -10.20 -0.49
C TYR A 336 -8.14 -9.20 0.41
N LEU A 337 -8.70 -8.16 -0.19
CA LEU A 337 -9.50 -7.14 0.48
C LEU A 337 -10.98 -7.54 0.48
N GLN A 338 -11.46 -8.11 1.57
CA GLN A 338 -12.86 -8.48 1.73
C GLN A 338 -13.73 -7.24 1.96
N PRO A 339 -14.71 -6.92 1.10
CA PRO A 339 -15.65 -5.83 1.36
C PRO A 339 -16.48 -6.10 2.61
N THR A 340 -16.65 -5.09 3.45
CA THR A 340 -17.61 -5.19 4.58
C THR A 340 -19.04 -4.85 4.14
N GLY A 341 -19.18 -4.18 2.99
CA GLY A 341 -20.43 -3.58 2.52
C GLY A 341 -20.69 -2.18 3.07
N HIS A 342 -19.86 -1.69 4.00
CA HIS A 342 -19.96 -0.34 4.52
C HIS A 342 -19.25 0.65 3.58
N VAL A 343 -20.03 1.60 3.06
CA VAL A 343 -19.57 2.69 2.19
C VAL A 343 -20.20 3.97 2.68
N GLU A 344 -19.38 5.00 2.84
CA GLU A 344 -19.78 6.32 3.28
C GLU A 344 -19.24 7.39 2.33
N THR A 345 -20.03 8.45 2.07
CA THR A 345 -19.55 9.61 1.33
C THR A 345 -19.33 10.76 2.29
N VAL A 346 -18.10 11.26 2.35
CA VAL A 346 -17.66 12.33 3.25
C VAL A 346 -17.19 13.51 2.42
N VAL A 347 -17.67 14.72 2.73
CA VAL A 347 -17.20 15.95 2.09
C VAL A 347 -16.32 16.73 3.05
N VAL A 348 -15.10 17.06 2.64
CA VAL A 348 -14.13 17.86 3.43
C VAL A 348 -13.50 18.89 2.51
N GLU A 349 -13.55 20.17 2.89
CA GLU A 349 -13.04 21.30 2.10
C GLU A 349 -13.53 21.29 0.63
N GLY A 350 -14.80 20.92 0.41
CA GLY A 350 -15.41 20.85 -0.93
C GLY A 350 -15.04 19.61 -1.76
N LEU A 351 -14.18 18.73 -1.23
CA LEU A 351 -13.84 17.45 -1.84
C LEU A 351 -14.72 16.31 -1.31
N ALA A 352 -15.36 15.57 -2.22
CA ALA A 352 -16.10 14.37 -1.88
C ALA A 352 -15.18 13.14 -1.90
N TYR A 353 -15.19 12.39 -0.80
CA TYR A 353 -14.49 11.12 -0.63
C TYR A 353 -15.49 9.99 -0.46
N GLU A 354 -15.36 8.94 -1.27
CA GLU A 354 -16.03 7.65 -1.01
C GLU A 354 -15.11 6.82 -0.09
N VAL A 355 -15.52 6.66 1.17
CA VAL A 355 -14.82 5.83 2.14
C VAL A 355 -15.40 4.42 2.09
N VAL A 356 -14.57 3.44 1.73
CA VAL A 356 -14.97 2.03 1.60
C VAL A 356 -14.23 1.20 2.63
N ASP A 357 -15.00 0.50 3.47
CA ASP A 357 -14.43 -0.39 4.49
C ASP A 357 -14.14 -1.76 3.90
N VAL A 358 -12.93 -2.23 4.16
CA VAL A 358 -12.47 -3.57 3.77
C VAL A 358 -11.74 -4.25 4.93
N ARG A 359 -11.78 -5.58 4.95
CA ARG A 359 -10.96 -6.41 5.84
C ARG A 359 -9.90 -7.16 5.02
N PRO A 360 -8.60 -6.97 5.30
CA PRO A 360 -7.56 -7.69 4.60
C PRO A 360 -7.53 -9.16 5.02
N ARG A 361 -7.22 -10.04 4.07
CA ARG A 361 -6.93 -11.47 4.25
C ARG A 361 -5.60 -11.74 3.56
N ILE A 362 -4.59 -12.07 4.36
CA ILE A 362 -3.20 -12.27 3.91
C ILE A 362 -2.93 -13.76 3.71
#